data_AF-A0A8W8MV57-F1
#
_entry.id   AF-A0A8W8MV57-F1
#
_cell.length_a   1.000
_cell.length_b   1.000
_cell.length_c   1.000
_cell.angle_alpha   90.00
_cell.angle_beta   90.00
_cell.angle_gamma   90.00
#
_symmetry.space_group_name_H-M   'P 1'
#
loop_
_entity.id
_entity.type
_entity.pdbx_description
1 polymer ?
#
loop_
_entity_poly.entity_id
_entity_poly.type
_entity_poly.pdbx_seq_one_letter_code
_entity_poly.pdbx_strand_id
1 'polypeptide(L)' 'VKPHTAKRIQGEGLPIPKQPGKRGDLIIDFDVVFPNQISSTAKEILSDCLPAS' A
#
# COMPACT_ATOMS: atom_id res chain seq x y z
N VAL A 1 5.57 0.07 2.70
CA VAL A 1 4.48 -0.64 1.99
C VAL A 1 5.13 -1.46 0.90
N LYS A 2 4.91 -2.77 0.85
CA LYS A 2 5.41 -3.63 -0.22
C LYS A 2 4.35 -3.73 -1.33
N PRO A 3 4.71 -4.04 -2.58
CA PRO A 3 3.72 -4.43 -3.59
C PRO A 3 2.80 -5.52 -3.03
N HIS A 4 1.50 -5.42 -3.31
CA HIS A 4 0.45 -6.31 -2.79
C HIS A 4 0.26 -6.28 -1.27
N THR A 5 0.78 -5.27 -0.56
CA THR A 5 0.37 -5.05 0.83
C THR A 5 -1.08 -4.60 0.84
N ALA A 6 -1.92 -5.28 1.61
CA ALA A 6 -3.25 -4.82 1.97
C ALA A 6 -3.23 -4.23 3.37
N LYS A 7 -3.79 -3.02 3.56
CA LYS A 7 -3.98 -2.42 4.89
C LYS A 7 -5.44 -2.45 5.28
N ARG A 8 -5.74 -3.12 6.40
CA ARG A 8 -7.08 -3.21 6.99
C ARG A 8 -7.31 -2.07 7.97
N ILE A 9 -8.40 -1.33 7.78
CA ILE A 9 -8.92 -0.36 8.74
C ILE A 9 -10.23 -0.91 9.29
N GLN A 10 -10.21 -1.27 10.58
CA GLN A 10 -11.33 -1.97 11.21
C GLN A 10 -12.55 -1.04 11.37
N GLY A 11 -13.75 -1.55 11.10
CA GLY A 11 -15.01 -0.84 11.34
C GLY A 11 -15.36 0.30 10.37
N GLU A 12 -14.50 0.59 9.40
CA GLU A 12 -14.73 1.64 8.38
C GLU A 12 -15.45 1.12 7.12
N GLY A 13 -15.80 -0.17 7.10
CA GLY A 13 -16.57 -0.77 6.02
C GLY A 13 -18.07 -0.47 6.12
N LEU A 14 -18.86 -1.24 5.37
CA LEU A 14 -20.31 -1.09 5.36
C LEU A 14 -20.95 -1.66 6.64
N PRO A 15 -22.12 -1.14 7.06
CA PRO A 15 -22.91 -1.73 8.14
C PRO A 15 -23.26 -3.19 7.87
N ILE A 16 -23.22 -4.03 8.90
CA ILE A 16 -23.56 -5.46 8.79
C ILE A 16 -25.07 -5.62 9.04
N PRO A 17 -25.87 -6.07 8.06
CA PRO A 17 -27.34 -6.02 8.17
C PRO A 17 -27.94 -6.77 9.36
N LYS A 18 -27.30 -7.87 9.78
CA LYS A 18 -27.76 -8.70 10.90
C LYS A 18 -27.15 -8.32 12.26
N GLN A 19 -26.31 -7.28 12.30
CA GLN A 19 -25.59 -6.87 13.51
C GLN A 19 -25.60 -5.34 13.64
N PRO A 20 -26.68 -4.75 14.20
CA PRO A 20 -26.78 -3.30 14.41
C PRO A 20 -25.56 -2.74 15.17
N GLY A 21 -25.03 -1.62 14.70
CA GLY A 21 -23.85 -0.97 15.28
C GLY A 21 -22.50 -1.60 14.91
N LYS A 22 -22.48 -2.75 14.21
CA LYS A 22 -21.24 -3.31 13.64
C LYS A 22 -21.10 -2.95 12.17
N ARG A 23 -19.86 -2.67 11.80
CA ARG A 23 -19.43 -2.39 10.43
C ARG A 23 -18.34 -3.37 10.05
N GLY A 24 -18.27 -3.71 8.77
CA GLY A 24 -17.13 -4.44 8.21
C GLY A 24 -15.89 -3.54 8.19
N ASP A 25 -14.84 -3.99 7.51
CA ASP A 25 -13.57 -3.27 7.46
C ASP A 25 -13.33 -2.70 6.07
N LEU A 26 -12.57 -1.61 6.04
CA LEU A 26 -12.06 -1.04 4.81
C LEU A 26 -10.69 -1.65 4.52
N ILE A 27 -10.54 -2.25 3.35
CA ILE A 27 -9.27 -2.81 2.88
C ILE A 27 -8.68 -1.85 1.85
N ILE A 28 -7.47 -1.36 2.12
CA ILE A 28 -6.70 -0.54 1.19
C ILE A 28 -5.70 -1.45 0.49
N ASP A 29 -5.89 -1.64 -0.81
CA ASP A 29 -4.92 -2.29 -1.68
C ASP A 29 -4.02 -1.23 -2.32
N PHE A 30 -2.71 -1.42 -2.19
CA PHE A 30 -1.73 -0.52 -2.79
C PHE A 30 -1.25 -1.09 -4.12
N ASP A 31 -1.60 -0.41 -5.21
CA ASP A 31 -0.99 -0.62 -6.52
C ASP A 31 0.28 0.24 -6.64
N VAL A 32 1.44 -0.41 -6.61
CA VAL A 32 2.74 0.28 -6.66
C VAL A 32 3.27 0.23 -8.08
N VAL A 33 3.10 1.34 -8.79
CA VAL A 33 3.59 1.49 -10.17
C VAL A 33 5.03 1.97 -10.16
N PHE A 34 5.94 1.15 -10.68
CA PHE A 34 7.34 1.51 -10.89
C PHE A 34 7.52 2.32 -12.18
N PRO A 35 8.52 3.22 -12.24
CA PRO A 35 8.84 3.93 -13.47
C PRO A 35 9.39 2.96 -14.54
N ASN A 36 9.03 3.18 -15.80
CA ASN A 36 9.50 2.35 -16.92
C ASN A 36 11.01 2.48 -17.18
N GLN A 37 11.60 3.63 -16.82
CA GLN A 37 13.01 3.92 -16.99
C GLN A 37 13.51 4.78 -15.82
N ILE A 38 14.77 4.62 -15.48
CA ILE A 38 15.48 5.41 -14.46
C ILE A 38 16.79 5.88 -15.10
N SER A 39 17.07 7.19 -15.05
CA SER A 39 18.31 7.76 -15.58
C SER A 39 19.54 7.26 -14.81
N SER A 40 20.72 7.32 -15.43
CA SER A 40 21.98 6.93 -14.76
C SER A 40 22.19 7.70 -13.46
N THR A 41 22.05 9.02 -13.49
CA THR A 41 22.17 9.88 -12.30
C THR A 41 21.18 9.50 -11.20
N ALA A 42 19.92 9.19 -11.56
CA ALA A 42 18.94 8.77 -10.57
C ALA A 42 19.29 7.41 -9.96
N LYS A 43 19.89 6.49 -10.73
CA LYS A 43 20.37 5.20 -10.20
C LYS A 43 21.48 5.37 -9.17
N GLU A 44 22.43 6.27 -9.42
CA GLU A 44 23.53 6.59 -8.50
C GLU A 44 22.98 7.15 -7.17
N ILE A 45 22.05 8.10 -7.24
CA ILE A 45 21.43 8.66 -6.03
C ILE A 45 20.65 7.58 -5.26
N LEU A 46 19.90 6.74 -5.98
CA LEU A 46 19.13 5.66 -5.35
C LEU A 46 20.03 4.62 -4.68
N SER A 47 21.21 4.31 -5.24
CA SER A 47 22.15 3.38 -4.59
C SER A 47 22.70 3.91 -3.28
N ASP A 48 22.89 5.22 -3.15
CA ASP A 48 23.38 5.83 -1.91
C ASP A 48 22.27 5.92 -0.85
N CYS A 49 21.01 6.09 -1.29
CA CYS A 49 19.88 6.36 -0.40
C CYS A 49 19.14 5.11 0.05
N LEU A 50 19.16 4.03 -0.73
CA LEU A 50 18.43 2.80 -0.42
C LEU A 50 19.33 1.80 0.31
N PRO A 51 18.78 1.03 1.27
CA PRO A 51 19.54 0.01 1.97
C PRO A 51 20.07 -1.05 0.99
N ALA A 52 21.31 -1.50 1.23
CA ALA A 52 21.87 -2.65 0.52
C ALA A 52 21.00 -3.90 0.77
N SER A 53 20.79 -4.69 -0.29
CA SER A 53 19.97 -5.90 -0.25
C SER A 53 20.66 -7.07 0.44
#